data_AF-A0A372RT56-F1
#
_entry.id   AF-A0A372RT56-F1
#
_cell.length_a   1.000
_cell.length_b   1.000
_cell.length_c   1.000
_cell.angle_alpha   90.00
_cell.angle_beta   90.00
_cell.angle_gamma   90.00
#
_symmetry.space_group_name_H-M   'P 1'
#
loop_
_entity.id
_entity.type
_entity.pdbx_description
1 polymer ?
#
loop_
_entity_poly.entity_id
_entity_poly.type
_entity_poly.pdbx_seq_one_letter_code
_entity_poly.pdbx_strand_id
1 'polypeptide(L)' 'MSALQIKVQPHIKRLTLERARLWAPSVIGFTGTLGTAALLFTETVPRVRRDILSNIPILGNYWPQAEKK' A
#
# COMPACT_ATOMS: atom_id res chain seq x y z
N MET A 1 -31.31 31.81 -22.05
CA MET A 1 -31.29 31.51 -20.59
C MET A 1 -30.52 30.22 -20.41
N SER A 2 -29.30 30.27 -19.87
CA SER A 2 -28.43 29.08 -19.73
C SER A 2 -28.89 28.27 -18.52
N ALA A 3 -29.27 27.00 -18.73
CA ALA A 3 -29.74 26.12 -17.67
C ALA A 3 -28.57 25.73 -16.76
N LEU A 4 -28.70 25.98 -15.46
CA LEU A 4 -27.73 25.53 -14.46
C LEU A 4 -27.74 24.00 -14.40
N GLN A 5 -26.71 23.38 -14.97
CA GLN A 5 -26.47 21.93 -14.87
C GLN A 5 -25.96 21.60 -13.46
N ILE A 6 -26.87 21.17 -12.58
CA ILE A 6 -26.54 20.78 -11.21
C ILE A 6 -25.91 19.39 -11.25
N LYS A 7 -24.58 19.34 -11.22
CA LYS A 7 -23.82 18.09 -11.16
C LYS A 7 -23.72 17.62 -9.70
N VAL A 8 -24.54 16.65 -9.31
CA VAL A 8 -24.47 16.05 -7.96
C VAL A 8 -23.17 15.25 -7.85
N GLN A 9 -22.23 15.75 -7.04
CA GLN A 9 -21.00 15.02 -6.73
C GLN A 9 -21.21 14.14 -5.50
N PRO A 10 -21.01 12.81 -5.60
CA PRO A 10 -21.13 11.94 -4.44
C PRO A 10 -20.02 12.29 -3.42
N HIS A 11 -20.43 12.72 -2.23
CA HIS A 11 -19.55 13.03 -1.12
C HIS A 11 -19.94 12.20 0.10
N ILE A 12 -18.98 11.49 0.71
CA ILE A 12 -19.22 10.73 1.94
C ILE A 12 -18.58 11.52 3.08
N LYS A 13 -19.38 11.99 4.04
CA LYS A 13 -18.92 12.72 5.24
C LYS A 13 -17.89 13.84 4.93
N ARG A 14 -18.15 14.70 3.92
CA ARG A 14 -17.27 15.79 3.45
C ARG A 14 -15.98 15.37 2.72
N LEU A 15 -15.74 14.08 2.52
CA LEU A 15 -14.70 13.60 1.62
C LEU A 15 -15.28 13.47 0.21
N THR A 16 -14.78 14.31 -0.68
CA THR A 16 -15.04 14.21 -2.12
C THR A 16 -13.92 13.40 -2.78
N LEU A 17 -14.21 12.76 -3.90
CA LEU A 17 -13.20 11.98 -4.65
C LEU A 17 -12.02 12.87 -5.09
N GLU A 18 -12.30 14.11 -5.47
CA GLU A 18 -11.27 15.12 -5.79
C GLU A 18 -10.36 15.39 -4.60
N ARG A 19 -10.93 15.50 -3.39
CA ARG A 19 -10.14 15.74 -2.18
C ARG A 19 -9.31 14.53 -1.79
N ALA A 20 -9.81 13.31 -1.97
CA ALA A 20 -9.02 12.10 -1.74
C ALA A 20 -7.81 12.02 -2.69
N ARG A 21 -7.96 12.48 -3.95
CA ARG A 21 -6.87 12.49 -4.93
C ARG A 21 -5.71 13.39 -4.52
N LEU A 22 -5.97 14.48 -3.81
CA LEU A 22 -4.93 15.37 -3.27
C LEU A 22 -4.06 14.68 -2.21
N TRP A 23 -4.61 13.72 -1.47
CA TRP A 23 -3.91 13.00 -0.40
C TRP A 23 -3.25 11.71 -0.90
N ALA A 24 -3.59 11.26 -2.11
CA ALA A 24 -3.03 10.07 -2.73
C ALA A 24 -1.49 10.01 -2.69
N PRO A 25 -0.73 11.05 -3.09
CA PRO A 25 0.74 10.98 -3.05
C PRO A 25 1.28 10.80 -1.62
N SER A 26 0.69 11.49 -0.63
CA SER A 26 1.07 11.34 0.77
C SER A 26 0.79 9.92 1.28
N VAL A 27 -0.41 9.39 1.00
CA VAL A 27 -0.79 8.03 1.41
C VAL A 27 0.15 7.00 0.78
N ILE A 28 0.47 7.13 -0.51
CA ILE A 28 1.42 6.24 -1.20
C ILE A 28 2.80 6.29 -0.54
N GLY A 29 3.30 7.49 -0.21
CA GLY A 29 4.57 7.64 0.51
C GLY A 29 4.55 6.94 1.87
N PHE A 30 3.53 7.21 2.68
CA PHE A 30 3.40 6.60 4.00
C PHE A 30 3.22 5.09 3.94
N THR A 31 2.41 4.56 3.02
CA THR A 31 2.23 3.10 2.88
C THR A 31 3.49 2.43 2.35
N GLY A 32 4.24 3.07 1.46
CA GLY A 32 5.55 2.57 1.02
C GLY A 32 6.55 2.49 2.17
N THR A 33 6.67 3.56 2.98
CA THR A 33 7.56 3.59 4.14
C THR A 33 7.13 2.62 5.23
N LEU A 34 5.85 2.62 5.62
CA LEU A 34 5.30 1.70 6.63
C LEU A 34 5.36 0.26 6.16
N GLY A 35 5.10 -0.01 4.89
CA GLY A 35 5.22 -1.34 4.30
C GLY A 35 6.65 -1.85 4.38
N THR A 36 7.62 -1.04 3.96
CA THR A 36 9.05 -1.39 4.05
C THR A 36 9.48 -1.61 5.51
N ALA A 37 9.11 -0.70 6.41
CA ALA A 37 9.42 -0.83 7.83
C ALA A 37 8.80 -2.10 8.42
N ALA A 38 7.53 -2.36 8.15
CA ALA A 38 6.85 -3.57 8.61
C ALA A 38 7.57 -4.84 8.12
N LEU A 39 8.00 -4.88 6.86
CA LEU A 39 8.75 -6.01 6.31
C LEU A 39 10.09 -6.22 7.03
N LEU A 40 10.82 -5.15 7.34
CA LEU A 40 12.09 -5.23 8.08
C LEU A 40 11.88 -5.69 9.53
N PHE A 41 10.88 -5.13 10.24
CA PHE A 41 10.60 -5.53 11.62
C PHE A 41 10.06 -6.97 11.73
N THR A 42 9.30 -7.41 10.72
CA THR A 42 8.69 -8.75 10.70
C THR A 42 9.57 -9.81 10.03
N GLU A 43 10.81 -9.48 9.64
CA GLU A 43 11.79 -10.42 9.09
C GLU A 43 12.05 -11.62 10.03
N THR A 44 11.99 -11.38 11.34
CA THR A 44 12.15 -12.41 12.37
C THR A 44 11.02 -13.44 12.37
N VAL A 45 9.89 -13.16 11.73
CA VAL A 45 8.74 -14.06 11.62
C VAL A 45 8.95 -15.00 10.43
N PRO A 46 9.11 -16.32 10.64
CA PRO A 46 9.44 -17.26 9.57
C PRO A 46 8.40 -17.30 8.44
N ARG A 47 7.13 -17.00 8.75
CA ARG A 47 6.04 -16.95 7.77
C ARG A 47 6.17 -15.76 6.80
N VAL A 48 6.51 -14.57 7.30
CA VAL A 48 6.71 -13.38 6.45
C VAL A 48 7.91 -13.56 5.51
N ARG A 49 8.98 -14.17 6.02
CA ARG A 49 10.16 -14.51 5.23
C ARG A 49 9.83 -15.44 4.05
N ARG A 50 9.04 -16.50 4.30
CA ARG A 50 8.69 -17.50 3.29
C ARG A 50 7.58 -17.06 2.32
N ASP A 51 6.64 -16.24 2.77
CA ASP A 51 5.47 -15.91 1.94
C ASP A 51 5.66 -14.59 1.18
N ILE A 52 6.43 -13.65 1.74
CA ILE A 52 6.58 -12.31 1.17
C ILE A 52 8.03 -12.07 0.70
N LEU A 53 9.01 -12.20 1.59
CA LEU A 53 10.40 -11.78 1.28
C LEU A 53 11.07 -12.68 0.23
N SER A 54 10.82 -13.99 0.24
CA SER A 54 11.38 -14.92 -0.75
C SER A 54 10.79 -14.77 -2.16
N ASN A 55 9.60 -14.16 -2.29
CA ASN A 55 8.93 -13.95 -3.58
C ASN A 55 9.40 -12.66 -4.27
N ILE A 56 10.28 -11.88 -3.64
CA ILE A 56 10.88 -10.69 -4.22
C ILE A 56 12.02 -11.13 -5.15
N PRO A 57 11.92 -10.96 -6.49
CA PRO A 57 12.85 -11.57 -7.46
C PRO A 57 14.32 -11.12 -7.31
N ILE A 58 14.58 -9.98 -6.66
CA ILE A 58 15.93 -9.44 -6.44
C ILE A 58 16.47 -9.79 -5.04
N LEU A 59 15.58 -9.88 -4.03
CA LEU A 59 15.95 -10.04 -2.63
C LEU A 59 15.74 -11.46 -2.10
N GLY A 60 15.01 -12.31 -2.83
CA GLY A 60 14.64 -13.66 -2.38
C GLY A 60 15.84 -14.57 -2.10
N ASN A 61 16.97 -14.32 -2.74
CA ASN A 61 18.22 -15.07 -2.52
C ASN A 61 18.88 -14.76 -1.16
N TYR A 62 18.61 -13.60 -0.54
CA TYR A 62 19.13 -13.28 0.80
C TYR A 62 18.35 -13.99 1.91
N TRP A 63 17.10 -14.35 1.63
CA TRP A 63 16.27 -15.14 2.53
C TRP A 63 16.01 -16.50 1.90
N PRO A 64 17.02 -17.39 1.81
CA PRO A 64 16.76 -18.76 1.39
C PRO A 64 15.65 -19.30 2.27
N GLN A 65 14.60 -19.79 1.61
CA GLN A 65 13.53 -20.56 2.22
C GLN A 65 14.22 -21.55 3.14
N ALA A 66 14.05 -21.42 4.46
CA ALA A 66 14.58 -22.39 5.39
C ALA A 66 14.00 -23.73 4.94
N GLU A 67 14.82 -24.52 4.27
CA GLU A 67 14.50 -25.79 3.67
C GLU A 67 13.93 -26.66 4.79
N LYS A 68 12.65 -27.02 4.68
CA LYS A 68 12.14 -28.11 5.51
C LYS A 68 12.75 -29.38 4.95
N LYS A 69 13.76 -29.90 5.65
CA LYS A 69 14.12 -31.33 5.60
C LYS A 69 12.89 -32.19 5.87
#